data_AF-A0A6G0A0S2-F1
#
_entry.id   AF-A0A6G0A0S2-F1
#
_cell.length_a   1.000
_cell.length_b   1.000
_cell.length_c   1.000
_cell.angle_alpha   90.00
_cell.angle_beta   90.00
_cell.angle_gamma   90.00
#
_symmetry.space_group_name_H-M   'P 1'
#
loop_
_entity.id
_entity.type
_entity.pdbx_description
1 polymer ?
#
loop_
_entity_poly.entity_id
_entity_poly.type
_entity_poly.pdbx_seq_one_letter_code
_entity_poly.pdbx_strand_id
1 'polypeptide(L)'
;MIRTATEVPMNLQDLMDRIHNRWPWTKENYPRFPEGDEGGKAWRMRHILLHLVKETGAIANILERRDHGSSVQNERALRRLVCDLSAKVVMNGLELARSFDITAEDLIAAIDQFQAKAPKLDYTLGGGMPS
;
A
#
# COMPACT_ATOMS: atom_id res chain seq x y z
N MET A 1 8.81 9.24 31.17
CA MET A 1 7.43 8.72 31.02
C MET A 1 7.16 8.52 29.54
N ILE A 2 7.14 7.26 29.09
CA ILE A 2 6.67 6.92 27.74
C ILE A 2 5.15 6.93 27.84
N ARG A 3 4.50 7.90 27.18
CA ARG A 3 3.05 7.89 27.05
C ARG A 3 2.69 6.68 26.20
N THR A 4 2.15 5.64 26.82
CA THR A 4 1.45 4.56 26.10
C THR A 4 0.28 5.22 25.38
N ALA A 5 0.35 5.27 24.05
CA ALA A 5 -0.75 5.75 23.24
C ALA A 5 -1.97 4.91 23.59
N THR A 6 -3.03 5.57 24.06
CA THR A 6 -4.34 4.96 24.25
C THR A 6 -4.75 4.40 22.89
N GLU A 7 -4.81 3.08 22.76
CA GLU A 7 -5.18 2.39 21.53
C GLU A 7 -6.67 2.61 21.27
N VAL A 8 -7.01 3.74 20.66
CA VAL A 8 -8.31 3.89 19.99
C VAL A 8 -8.29 2.91 18.82
N PRO A 9 -9.26 1.99 18.70
CA PRO A 9 -9.35 1.12 17.54
C PRO A 9 -9.41 1.99 16.28
N MET A 10 -8.39 1.89 15.42
CA MET A 10 -8.30 2.65 14.18
C MET A 10 -9.10 1.92 13.12
N ASN A 11 -10.20 2.52 12.66
CA ASN A 11 -10.93 1.98 11.51
C ASN A 11 -10.20 2.36 10.20
N LEU A 12 -10.61 1.77 9.08
CA LEU A 12 -9.96 2.02 7.78
C LEU A 12 -10.08 3.49 7.35
N GLN A 13 -11.22 4.14 7.63
CA GLN A 13 -11.43 5.55 7.30
C GLN A 13 -10.46 6.47 8.08
N ASP A 14 -10.28 6.21 9.39
CA ASP A 14 -9.31 6.93 10.23
C ASP A 14 -7.89 6.79 9.69
N LEU A 15 -7.53 5.59 9.18
CA LEU A 15 -6.24 5.35 8.55
C LEU A 15 -6.09 6.16 7.26
N MET A 16 -7.11 6.18 6.39
CA MET A 16 -7.11 6.97 5.16
C MET A 16 -6.94 8.46 5.46
N ASP A 17 -7.69 8.99 6.43
CA ASP A 17 -7.61 10.39 6.83
C ASP A 17 -6.25 10.72 7.45
N ARG A 18 -5.68 9.83 8.26
CA ARG A 18 -4.34 9.99 8.83
C ARG A 18 -3.26 10.02 7.76
N ILE A 19 -3.36 9.19 6.71
CA ILE A 19 -2.42 9.18 5.58
C ILE A 19 -2.51 10.52 4.84
N HIS A 20 -3.73 10.91 4.48
CA HIS A 20 -3.99 12.14 3.73
C HIS A 20 -3.46 13.38 4.46
N ASN A 21 -3.77 13.51 5.76
CA ASN A 21 -3.34 14.66 6.57
C ASN A 21 -1.83 14.75 6.76
N ARG A 22 -1.09 13.66 6.53
CA ARG A 22 0.38 13.64 6.57
C ARG A 22 1.02 13.88 5.21
N TRP A 23 0.24 14.12 4.16
CA TRP A 23 0.73 14.38 2.81
C TRP A 23 0.31 15.76 2.30
N PRO A 24 0.97 16.85 2.77
CA PRO A 24 0.64 18.18 2.29
C PRO A 24 1.11 18.34 0.84
N TRP A 25 0.16 18.34 -0.08
CA TRP A 25 0.36 18.60 -1.51
C TRP A 25 0.55 20.10 -1.78
N THR A 26 1.66 20.64 -1.30
CA THR A 26 2.02 22.06 -1.41
C THR A 26 3.23 22.25 -2.30
N LYS A 27 3.41 23.46 -2.86
CA LYS A 27 4.62 23.82 -3.61
C LYS A 27 5.90 23.75 -2.77
N GLU A 28 5.79 23.91 -1.46
CA GLU A 28 6.92 23.77 -0.52
C GLU A 28 7.46 22.33 -0.51
N ASN A 29 6.59 21.34 -0.42
CA ASN A 29 6.99 19.93 -0.47
C ASN A 29 7.23 19.44 -1.90
N TYR A 30 6.56 20.07 -2.88
CA TYR A 30 6.56 19.67 -4.28
C TYR A 30 6.72 20.89 -5.18
N PRO A 31 7.96 21.33 -5.49
CA PRO A 31 8.20 22.55 -6.27
C PRO A 31 7.55 22.56 -7.65
N ARG A 32 7.27 21.38 -8.22
CA ARG A 32 6.60 21.20 -9.52
C ARG A 32 5.09 20.98 -9.40
N PHE A 33 4.51 21.15 -8.22
CA PHE A 33 3.09 21.01 -7.99
C PHE A 33 2.33 22.11 -8.74
N PRO A 34 1.46 21.75 -9.71
CA PRO A 34 0.68 22.74 -10.43
C PRO A 34 -0.35 23.38 -9.50
N GLU A 35 -0.53 24.69 -9.63
CA GLU A 35 -1.62 25.41 -8.98
C GLU A 35 -2.94 25.17 -9.73
N GLY A 36 -4.04 25.07 -8.99
CA GLY A 36 -5.38 24.77 -9.52
C GLY A 36 -5.84 23.33 -9.29
N ASP A 37 -7.16 23.13 -9.20
CA ASP A 37 -7.75 21.88 -8.72
C ASP A 37 -7.55 20.70 -9.68
N GLU A 38 -7.84 20.87 -10.98
CA GLU A 38 -7.71 19.77 -11.95
C GLU A 38 -6.25 19.40 -12.23
N GLY A 39 -5.39 20.40 -12.44
CA GLY A 39 -3.95 20.20 -12.65
C GLY A 39 -3.30 19.55 -11.43
N GLY A 40 -3.66 20.01 -10.23
CA GLY A 40 -3.22 19.46 -8.96
C GLY A 40 -3.66 18.00 -8.81
N LYS A 41 -4.94 17.69 -9.06
CA LYS A 41 -5.49 16.32 -8.98
C LYS A 41 -4.75 15.36 -9.90
N ALA A 42 -4.62 15.69 -11.18
CA ALA A 42 -3.93 14.85 -12.17
C ALA A 42 -2.44 14.66 -11.85
N TRP A 43 -1.78 15.67 -11.29
CA TRP A 43 -0.40 15.55 -10.85
C TRP A 43 -0.26 14.63 -9.62
N ARG A 44 -1.11 14.79 -8.59
CA ARG A 44 -1.11 13.91 -7.40
C ARG A 44 -1.28 12.46 -7.77
N MET A 45 -2.28 12.18 -8.60
CA MET A 45 -2.57 10.81 -9.07
C MET A 45 -1.36 10.17 -9.76
N ARG A 46 -0.73 10.88 -10.70
CA ARG A 46 0.48 10.39 -11.38
C ARG A 46 1.63 10.18 -10.40
N HIS A 47 1.80 11.08 -9.44
CA HIS A 47 2.85 10.99 -8.43
C HIS A 47 2.66 9.76 -7.52
N ILE A 48 1.45 9.55 -7.03
CA ILE A 48 1.08 8.39 -6.20
C ILE A 48 1.27 7.08 -6.98
N LEU A 49 0.81 7.02 -8.23
CA LEU A 49 0.98 5.85 -9.10
C LEU A 49 2.45 5.51 -9.36
N LEU A 50 3.31 6.52 -9.57
CA LEU A 50 4.75 6.32 -9.74
C LEU A 50 5.37 5.67 -8.50
N HIS A 51 4.97 6.12 -7.29
CA HIS A 51 5.45 5.50 -6.06
C HIS A 51 4.89 4.10 -5.88
N LEU A 52 3.62 3.83 -6.21
CA LEU A 52 3.08 2.47 -6.20
C LEU A 52 3.93 1.52 -7.04
N VAL A 53 4.21 1.88 -8.30
CA VAL A 53 5.04 1.07 -9.21
C VAL A 53 6.45 0.87 -8.66
N LYS A 54 7.05 1.92 -8.10
CA LYS A 54 8.39 1.85 -7.52
C LYS A 54 8.45 0.86 -6.35
N GLU A 55 7.53 0.95 -5.40
CA GLU A 55 7.56 0.15 -4.18
C GLU A 55 7.14 -1.31 -4.49
N THR A 56 6.18 -1.55 -5.39
CA THR A 56 5.85 -2.92 -5.83
C THR A 56 6.97 -3.56 -6.65
N GLY A 57 7.65 -2.80 -7.51
CA GLY A 57 8.84 -3.26 -8.24
C GLY A 57 10.00 -3.62 -7.31
N ALA A 58 10.18 -2.87 -6.22
CA ALA A 58 11.17 -3.21 -5.19
C ALA A 58 10.85 -4.54 -4.49
N ILE A 59 9.57 -4.79 -4.16
CA ILE A 59 9.12 -6.08 -3.61
C ILE A 59 9.38 -7.21 -4.62
N ALA A 60 9.04 -7.02 -5.90
CA ALA A 60 9.26 -8.02 -6.93
C ALA A 60 10.74 -8.41 -7.08
N ASN A 61 11.64 -7.42 -7.12
CA ASN A 61 13.10 -7.65 -7.16
C ASN A 61 13.61 -8.40 -5.90
N ILE A 62 13.02 -8.16 -4.72
CA ILE A 62 13.36 -8.93 -3.51
C ILE A 62 12.96 -10.41 -3.68
N LEU A 63 11.76 -10.68 -4.21
CA LEU A 63 11.28 -12.04 -4.46
C LEU A 63 12.13 -12.75 -5.50
N GLU A 64 12.40 -12.11 -6.64
CA GLU A 64 13.27 -12.62 -7.70
C GLU A 64 14.65 -13.01 -7.16
N ARG A 65 15.29 -12.13 -6.38
CA ARG A 65 16.59 -12.43 -5.75
C ARG A 65 16.54 -13.65 -4.84
N ARG A 66 15.44 -13.85 -4.12
CA ARG A 66 15.24 -15.00 -3.24
C ARG A 66 15.09 -16.29 -4.04
N ASP A 67 14.32 -16.26 -5.13
CA ASP A 67 14.11 -17.41 -6.02
C ASP A 67 15.41 -17.84 -6.73
N HIS A 68 16.28 -16.87 -7.04
CA HIS A 68 17.61 -17.14 -7.61
C HIS A 68 18.70 -17.46 -6.58
N GLY A 69 18.34 -17.75 -5.33
CA GLY A 69 19.27 -18.22 -4.31
C GLY A 69 20.30 -17.18 -3.86
N SER A 70 20.06 -15.88 -4.11
CA SER A 70 20.86 -14.85 -3.45
C SER A 70 20.69 -15.04 -1.94
N SER A 71 21.79 -15.07 -1.19
CA SER A 71 21.75 -15.05 0.26
C SER A 71 21.24 -13.69 0.71
N VAL A 72 19.93 -13.51 0.67
CA VAL A 72 19.30 -12.28 1.09
C VAL A 72 19.66 -12.08 2.57
N GLN A 73 19.97 -10.84 2.89
CA GLN A 73 20.33 -10.31 4.20
C GLN A 73 19.56 -10.98 5.36
N ASN A 74 20.15 -10.94 6.56
CA ASN A 74 19.52 -11.28 7.84
C ASN A 74 17.97 -11.17 7.78
N GLU A 75 17.25 -12.28 8.00
CA GLU A 75 15.78 -12.38 7.91
C GLU A 75 15.03 -11.23 8.61
N ARG A 76 15.58 -10.72 9.73
CA ARG A 76 15.01 -9.56 10.42
C ARG A 76 15.06 -8.28 9.57
N ALA A 77 16.17 -8.03 8.89
CA ALA A 77 16.35 -6.89 8.00
C ALA A 77 15.43 -7.02 6.78
N LEU A 78 15.33 -8.22 6.21
CA LEU A 78 14.41 -8.50 5.10
C LEU A 78 12.96 -8.25 5.49
N ARG A 79 12.52 -8.81 6.63
CA ARG A 79 11.16 -8.59 7.16
C ARG A 79 10.86 -7.10 7.34
N ARG A 80 11.81 -6.34 7.89
CA ARG A 80 11.64 -4.89 8.10
C ARG A 80 11.51 -4.16 6.76
N LEU A 81 12.37 -4.48 5.79
CA LEU A 81 12.31 -3.90 4.45
C LEU A 81 10.96 -4.19 3.77
N VAL A 82 10.52 -5.45 3.76
CA VAL A 82 9.22 -5.83 3.19
C VAL A 82 8.07 -5.14 3.91
N CYS A 83 8.13 -5.02 5.24
CA CYS A 83 7.12 -4.30 6.01
C CYS A 83 7.04 -2.82 5.62
N ASP A 84 8.19 -2.15 5.47
CA ASP A 84 8.26 -0.74 5.07
C ASP A 84 7.73 -0.55 3.64
N LEU A 85 8.10 -1.43 2.71
CA LEU A 85 7.60 -1.39 1.32
C LEU A 85 6.09 -1.63 1.26
N SER A 86 5.59 -2.66 1.94
CA SER A 86 4.15 -2.95 2.00
C SER A 86 3.36 -1.82 2.65
N ALA A 87 3.88 -1.20 3.72
CA ALA A 87 3.25 -0.05 4.34
C ALA A 87 3.12 1.12 3.34
N LYS A 88 4.17 1.41 2.56
CA LYS A 88 4.10 2.43 1.51
C LYS A 88 3.12 2.07 0.39
N VAL A 89 3.04 0.80 0.00
CA VAL A 89 2.05 0.36 -1.00
C VAL A 89 0.63 0.61 -0.49
N VAL A 90 0.34 0.24 0.75
CA VAL A 90 -0.96 0.53 1.39
C VAL A 90 -1.21 2.03 1.45
N MET A 91 -0.23 2.83 1.90
CA MET A 91 -0.38 4.28 2.00
C MET A 91 -0.69 4.93 0.65
N ASN A 92 0.06 4.59 -0.40
CA ASN A 92 -0.18 5.13 -1.73
C ASN A 92 -1.51 4.62 -2.31
N GLY A 93 -1.87 3.35 -2.10
CA GLY A 93 -3.13 2.79 -2.60
C GLY A 93 -4.36 3.47 -2.00
N LEU A 94 -4.34 3.71 -0.68
CA LEU A 94 -5.41 4.41 0.02
C LEU A 94 -5.50 5.90 -0.37
N GLU A 95 -4.38 6.59 -0.53
CA GLU A 95 -4.38 7.99 -1.01
C GLU A 95 -4.84 8.08 -2.48
N LEU A 96 -4.52 7.08 -3.30
CA LEU A 96 -5.03 7.00 -4.68
C LEU A 96 -6.55 6.85 -4.67
N ALA A 97 -7.08 5.90 -3.89
CA ALA A 97 -8.52 5.69 -3.77
C ALA A 97 -9.24 6.98 -3.33
N ARG A 98 -8.72 7.62 -2.28
CA ARG A 98 -9.25 8.91 -1.79
C ARG A 98 -9.19 10.00 -2.85
N SER A 99 -8.17 10.02 -3.71
CA SER A 99 -8.09 10.98 -4.84
C SER A 99 -9.23 10.81 -5.85
N PHE A 100 -9.95 9.70 -5.84
CA PHE A 100 -11.16 9.45 -6.62
C PHE A 100 -12.44 9.52 -5.77
N ASP A 101 -12.37 10.13 -4.59
CA ASP A 101 -13.50 10.28 -3.67
C ASP A 101 -14.06 8.92 -3.20
N ILE A 102 -13.23 7.87 -3.24
CA ILE A 102 -13.56 6.52 -2.75
C ILE A 102 -13.39 6.49 -1.23
N THR A 103 -14.42 6.05 -0.53
CA THR A 103 -14.46 5.91 0.93
C THR A 103 -13.97 4.52 1.39
N ALA A 104 -13.77 4.36 2.71
CA ALA A 104 -13.50 3.04 3.28
C ALA A 104 -14.65 2.05 3.01
N GLU A 105 -15.90 2.50 3.02
CA GLU A 105 -17.08 1.67 2.75
C GLU A 105 -17.10 1.15 1.31
N ASP A 106 -16.75 2.01 0.34
CA ASP A 106 -16.63 1.61 -1.06
C ASP A 106 -15.59 0.52 -1.27
N LEU A 107 -14.42 0.64 -0.60
CA LEU A 107 -13.35 -0.37 -0.67
C LEU A 107 -13.80 -1.70 -0.06
N ILE A 108 -14.47 -1.67 1.09
CA ILE A 108 -15.01 -2.87 1.74
C ILE A 108 -16.02 -3.56 0.84
N ALA A 109 -16.98 -2.81 0.29
CA ALA A 109 -17.98 -3.34 -0.63
C ALA A 109 -17.34 -3.98 -1.88
N ALA A 110 -16.30 -3.38 -2.44
CA ALA A 110 -15.55 -3.95 -3.55
C ALA A 110 -14.84 -5.26 -3.17
N ILE A 111 -14.20 -5.32 -1.99
CA ILE A 111 -13.54 -6.53 -1.47
C ILE A 111 -14.55 -7.66 -1.29
N ASP A 112 -15.70 -7.39 -0.67
CA ASP A 112 -16.76 -8.38 -0.45
C ASP A 112 -17.27 -8.94 -1.78
N GLN A 113 -17.45 -8.07 -2.79
CA GLN A 113 -17.82 -8.49 -4.14
C GLN A 113 -16.75 -9.37 -4.79
N PHE A 114 -15.47 -9.05 -4.63
CA PHE A 114 -14.38 -9.88 -5.14
C PHE A 114 -14.35 -11.25 -4.45
N GLN A 115 -14.51 -11.29 -3.14
CA GLN A 115 -14.54 -12.54 -2.38
C GLN A 115 -15.74 -13.43 -2.75
N ALA A 116 -16.90 -12.83 -2.99
CA ALA A 116 -18.09 -13.55 -3.45
C ALA A 116 -17.92 -14.16 -4.85
N LYS A 117 -17.11 -13.52 -5.71
CA LYS A 117 -16.82 -13.98 -7.08
C LYS A 117 -15.61 -14.90 -7.17
N ALA A 118 -14.72 -14.87 -6.19
CA ALA A 118 -13.54 -15.70 -6.18
C ALA A 118 -13.98 -17.17 -6.04
N PRO A 119 -13.49 -18.10 -6.89
CA PRO A 119 -13.65 -19.52 -6.58
C PRO A 119 -13.08 -19.75 -5.18
N LYS A 120 -13.79 -20.50 -4.33
CA LYS A 120 -13.27 -20.89 -3.02
C LYS A 120 -11.91 -21.54 -3.25
N LEU A 121 -10.84 -20.81 -2.96
CA LEU A 121 -9.49 -21.34 -3.04
C LEU A 121 -9.40 -22.38 -1.93
N ASP A 122 -9.49 -23.64 -2.31
CA ASP A 122 -9.19 -24.75 -1.44
C ASP A 122 -7.66 -24.76 -1.24
N TYR A 123 -7.22 -24.15 -0.15
CA TYR A 123 -5.81 -24.13 0.24
C TYR A 123 -5.35 -25.47 0.85
N THR A 124 -6.07 -26.58 0.65
CA THR A 124 -5.55 -27.92 0.93
C THR A 124 -4.49 -28.35 -0.09
N LEU A 125 -3.44 -27.54 -0.25
CA LEU A 125 -2.19 -27.99 -0.87
C LEU A 125 -1.39 -28.82 0.16
N GLY A 126 -1.91 -30.01 0.42
CA GLY A 126 -1.17 -31.18 0.89
C GLY A 126 -0.98 -32.22 -0.21
N GLY A 127 -1.17 -31.85 -1.48
CA GLY A 127 -0.90 -32.71 -2.63
C GLY A 127 0.59 -32.75 -2.92
N GLY A 128 1.26 -33.84 -2.53
CA GLY A 128 2.68 -34.05 -2.78
C GLY A 128 3.07 -33.86 -4.24
N MET A 129 4.24 -33.28 -4.47
CA MET A 129 4.88 -33.32 -5.78
C MET A 129 5.16 -34.79 -6.13
N PRO A 130 4.76 -35.28 -7.32
CA PRO A 130 5.22 -36.57 -7.79
C PRO A 130 6.73 -36.50 -8.04
N SER A 131 7.44 -37.45 -7.43
CA SER A 131 8.85 -37.78 -7.67
C SER A 131 9.10 -38.23 -9.10
#